data_AF-A0A101IXM1-F1
#
_entry.id   AF-A0A101IXM1-F1
#
_cell.length_a   1.000
_cell.length_b   1.000
_cell.length_c   1.000
_cell.angle_alpha   90.00
_cell.angle_beta   90.00
_cell.angle_gamma   90.00
#
_symmetry.space_group_name_H-M   'P 1'
#
loop_
_entity.id
_entity.type
_entity.pdbx_description
1 polymer ?
#
loop_
_entity_poly.entity_id
_entity_poly.type
_entity_poly.pdbx_seq_one_letter_code
_entity_poly.pdbx_strand_id
1 'polypeptide(L)'
;MVESIPKYLLEKFALIYAEKGVSEFRFRDAEEILGETKSYTGQILPKLVKAGWLHKKVDPEDGRRKIYQVIDPQKTLQRLGEELKDKS
;
A
#
# COMPACT_ATOMS: atom_id res chain seq x y z
N MET A 1 -4.72 9.83 -7.92
CA MET A 1 -4.85 10.75 -6.80
C MET A 1 -4.15 10.11 -5.62
N VAL A 2 -3.16 10.79 -5.05
CA VAL A 2 -2.48 10.36 -3.82
C VAL A 2 -3.14 11.11 -2.66
N GLU A 3 -3.61 10.37 -1.68
CA GLU A 3 -4.27 10.95 -0.51
C GLU A 3 -3.37 10.86 0.73
N SER A 4 -3.48 11.85 1.60
CA SER A 4 -2.88 11.78 2.94
C SER A 4 -3.51 10.63 3.72
N ILE A 5 -2.68 9.82 4.39
CA ILE A 5 -3.14 8.69 5.18
C ILE A 5 -3.03 8.97 6.68
N PRO A 6 -3.95 8.47 7.52
CA PRO A 6 -3.85 8.55 8.98
C PRO A 6 -2.65 7.76 9.52
N LYS A 7 -2.19 8.14 10.71
CA LYS A 7 -1.02 7.56 11.40
C LYS A 7 -0.97 6.03 11.38
N TYR A 8 -2.08 5.37 11.73
CA TYR A 8 -2.11 3.90 11.78
C TYR A 8 -1.88 3.25 10.41
N LEU A 9 -2.33 3.87 9.31
CA LEU A 9 -2.05 3.35 7.96
C LEU A 9 -0.59 3.60 7.57
N LEU A 10 -0.04 4.75 7.95
CA LEU A 10 1.36 5.07 7.70
C LEU A 10 2.30 4.09 8.41
N GLU A 11 2.02 3.75 9.65
CA GLU A 11 2.83 2.78 10.42
C GLU A 11 2.83 1.39 9.75
N LYS A 12 1.65 0.91 9.32
CA LYS A 12 1.53 -0.38 8.62
C LYS A 12 2.21 -0.34 7.24
N PHE A 13 2.08 0.78 6.53
CA PHE A 13 2.79 1.00 5.27
C PHE A 13 4.31 0.97 5.47
N ALA A 14 4.82 1.65 6.50
CA ALA A 14 6.25 1.72 6.80
C ALA A 14 6.83 0.33 7.10
N LEU A 15 6.10 -0.53 7.83
CA LEU A 15 6.49 -1.92 8.07
C LEU A 15 6.58 -2.71 6.77
N ILE A 16 5.58 -2.62 5.89
CA ILE A 16 5.59 -3.29 4.59
C ILE A 16 6.76 -2.81 3.74
N TYR A 17 7.01 -1.50 3.70
CA TYR A 17 8.11 -0.93 2.92
C TYR A 17 9.49 -1.32 3.46
N ALA A 18 9.67 -1.38 4.78
CA ALA A 18 10.93 -1.82 5.38
C ALA A 18 11.29 -3.26 4.96
N GLU A 19 10.29 -4.14 4.89
CA GLU A 19 10.49 -5.57 4.56
C GLU A 19 10.54 -5.86 3.06
N LYS A 20 9.69 -5.20 2.25
CA LYS A 20 9.54 -5.51 0.82
C LYS A 20 10.12 -4.45 -0.10
N GLY A 21 10.44 -3.26 0.39
CA GLY A 21 10.79 -2.12 -0.45
C GLY A 21 9.70 -1.88 -1.48
N VAL A 22 10.09 -1.76 -2.75
CA VAL A 22 9.17 -1.65 -3.90
C VAL A 22 8.93 -2.99 -4.62
N SER A 23 9.29 -4.11 -3.99
CA SER A 23 9.08 -5.45 -4.55
C SER A 23 7.62 -5.87 -4.45
N GLU A 24 7.23 -6.83 -5.28
CA GLU A 24 5.91 -7.43 -5.24
C GLU A 24 5.75 -8.37 -4.04
N PHE A 25 4.55 -8.38 -3.46
CA PHE A 25 4.20 -9.24 -2.33
C PHE A 25 2.73 -9.67 -2.42
N ARG A 26 2.41 -10.79 -1.76
CA ARG A 26 1.06 -11.36 -1.71
C ARG A 26 0.36 -10.94 -0.43
N PHE A 27 -0.94 -11.20 -0.38
CA PHE A 27 -1.74 -10.95 0.82
C PHE A 27 -1.15 -11.62 2.07
N ARG A 28 -0.68 -12.87 1.93
CA ARG A 28 -0.09 -13.64 3.02
C ARG A 28 1.20 -13.02 3.55
N ASP A 29 2.06 -12.50 2.67
CA ASP A 29 3.25 -11.76 3.09
C ASP A 29 2.87 -10.56 3.98
N ALA A 30 1.81 -9.84 3.61
CA ALA A 30 1.34 -8.71 4.40
C ALA A 30 0.78 -9.14 5.77
N GLU A 31 0.08 -10.28 5.85
CA GLU A 31 -0.35 -10.83 7.14
C GLU A 31 0.84 -11.13 8.05
N GLU A 32 1.87 -11.76 7.50
CA GLU A 32 3.10 -12.13 8.21
C GLU A 32 3.90 -10.89 8.66
N ILE A 33 4.10 -9.91 7.78
CA ILE A 33 4.83 -8.66 8.10
C ILE A 33 4.09 -7.83 9.16
N LEU A 34 2.77 -7.69 9.02
CA LEU A 34 1.99 -6.86 9.93
C LEU A 34 1.78 -7.53 11.28
N GLY A 35 1.85 -8.87 11.35
CA GLY A 35 1.51 -9.65 12.53
C GLY A 35 0.03 -9.55 12.89
N GLU A 36 -0.82 -9.31 11.90
CA GLU A 36 -2.25 -8.97 12.08
C GLU A 36 -3.17 -10.05 11.52
N THR A 37 -4.43 -10.05 11.97
CA THR A 37 -5.43 -10.99 11.45
C THR A 37 -5.73 -10.77 9.97
N LYS A 38 -6.15 -11.83 9.28
CA LYS A 38 -6.64 -11.79 7.90
C LYS A 38 -7.68 -10.70 7.65
N SER A 39 -8.61 -10.54 8.59
CA SER A 39 -9.67 -9.52 8.48
C SER A 39 -9.08 -8.12 8.51
N TYR A 40 -8.16 -7.84 9.43
CA TYR A 40 -7.55 -6.53 9.57
C TYR A 40 -6.63 -6.21 8.39
N THR A 41 -5.75 -7.13 7.98
CA THR A 41 -4.93 -6.99 6.77
C THR A 41 -5.80 -6.75 5.53
N GLY A 42 -6.95 -7.42 5.46
CA GLY A 42 -7.99 -7.25 4.45
C GLY A 42 -8.60 -5.85 4.40
N GLN A 43 -8.56 -5.09 5.49
CA GLN A 43 -9.00 -3.71 5.54
C GLN A 43 -7.87 -2.72 5.26
N ILE A 44 -6.63 -3.02 5.66
CA ILE A 44 -5.48 -2.12 5.50
C ILE A 44 -5.06 -2.01 4.04
N LEU A 45 -4.87 -3.13 3.34
CA LEU A 45 -4.33 -3.12 1.98
C LEU A 45 -5.24 -2.35 1.00
N PRO A 46 -6.58 -2.52 0.96
CA PRO A 46 -7.43 -1.74 0.09
C PRO A 46 -7.42 -0.24 0.39
N LYS A 47 -7.28 0.16 1.66
CA LYS A 47 -7.17 1.58 2.04
C LYS A 47 -5.89 2.21 1.50
N LEU A 48 -4.76 1.50 1.62
CA LEU A 48 -3.49 1.97 1.07
C LEU A 48 -3.49 2.03 -0.46
N VAL A 49 -4.14 1.05 -1.13
CA VAL A 49 -4.33 1.07 -2.58
C VAL A 49 -5.20 2.25 -3.00
N LYS A 50 -6.32 2.47 -2.33
CA LYS A 50 -7.23 3.59 -2.62
C LYS A 50 -6.52 4.94 -2.45
N ALA A 51 -5.70 5.08 -1.42
CA ALA A 51 -4.93 6.29 -1.15
C ALA A 51 -3.73 6.49 -2.09
N GLY A 52 -3.44 5.54 -2.99
CA GLY A 52 -2.34 5.65 -3.96
C GLY A 52 -0.95 5.32 -3.40
N TRP A 53 -0.87 4.61 -2.27
CA TRP A 53 0.40 4.19 -1.64
C TRP A 53 0.83 2.77 -2.03
N LEU A 54 -0.14 1.94 -2.45
CA LEU A 54 0.12 0.61 -3.00
C LEU A 54 -0.48 0.48 -4.40
N HIS A 55 0.19 -0.26 -5.26
CA HIS A 55 -0.42 -0.81 -6.46
C HIS A 55 -0.99 -2.20 -6.18
N LYS A 56 -2.11 -2.52 -6.83
CA LYS A 56 -2.73 -3.85 -6.78
C LYS A 56 -2.95 -4.35 -8.20
N LYS A 57 -2.40 -5.51 -8.50
CA LYS A 57 -2.66 -6.24 -9.75
C LYS A 57 -3.19 -7.63 -9.46
N VAL A 58 -3.89 -8.18 -10.46
CA VAL A 58 -4.32 -9.58 -10.45
C VAL A 58 -3.12 -10.43 -10.88
N ASP A 59 -2.93 -11.58 -10.25
CA ASP A 59 -1.90 -12.53 -10.63
C ASP A 59 -2.24 -13.11 -12.02
N PRO A 60 -1.34 -13.01 -13.02
CA PRO A 60 -1.60 -13.48 -14.37
C PRO A 60 -1.74 -15.02 -14.47
N GLU A 61 -1.19 -15.77 -13.50
CA GLU A 61 -1.27 -17.24 -13.48
C GLU A 61 -2.52 -17.75 -12.75
N ASP A 62 -3.03 -16.98 -11.79
CA ASP A 62 -4.25 -17.30 -11.03
C ASP A 62 -5.04 -16.02 -10.73
N GLY A 63 -6.07 -15.75 -11.55
CA GLY A 63 -6.89 -14.54 -11.43
C GLY A 63 -7.59 -14.34 -10.08
N ARG A 64 -7.59 -15.35 -9.20
CA ARG A 64 -8.13 -15.25 -7.83
C ARG A 64 -7.11 -14.66 -6.86
N ARG A 65 -5.83 -14.63 -7.20
CA ARG A 65 -4.74 -14.10 -6.37
C ARG A 65 -4.49 -12.63 -6.67
N LYS A 66 -4.16 -11.90 -5.61
CA LYS A 66 -3.83 -10.48 -5.66
C LYS A 66 -2.36 -10.29 -5.34
N ILE A 67 -1.68 -9.55 -6.19
CA ILE A 67 -0.31 -9.11 -6.00
C ILE A 67 -0.35 -7.62 -5.68
N TYR A 68 0.39 -7.24 -4.64
CA TYR A 68 0.54 -5.88 -4.18
C TYR A 68 1.98 -5.43 -4.39
N GLN A 69 2.17 -4.13 -4.57
CA GLN A 69 3.49 -3.53 -4.69
C GLN A 69 3.47 -2.15 -4.03
N VAL A 70 4.50 -1.82 -3.25
CA VAL A 70 4.66 -0.47 -2.72
C VAL A 70 5.00 0.48 -3.84
N ILE A 71 4.30 1.62 -3.90
CA ILE A 71 4.70 2.73 -4.74
C ILE A 71 5.80 3.48 -3.99
N ASP A 72 6.89 3.79 -4.70
CA ASP A 72 8.03 4.55 -4.17
C ASP A 72 7.56 5.73 -3.28
N PRO A 73 7.90 5.74 -1.98
CA PRO A 73 7.45 6.77 -1.05
C PRO A 73 7.85 8.18 -1.48
N GLN A 74 9.04 8.34 -2.08
CA GLN A 74 9.52 9.65 -2.52
C GLN A 74 8.61 10.21 -3.63
N LYS A 75 8.26 9.37 -4.62
CA LYS A 75 7.32 9.75 -5.69
C LYS A 75 5.92 10.00 -5.14
N THR A 76 5.49 9.20 -4.18
CA THR A 76 4.17 9.33 -3.53
C THR A 76 4.06 10.68 -2.82
N LEU A 77 5.07 11.06 -2.04
CA LEU A 77 5.11 12.33 -1.33
C LEU A 77 5.21 13.54 -2.28
N GLN A 78 5.99 13.43 -3.36
CA GLN A 78 6.07 14.48 -4.38
C GLN A 78 4.71 14.74 -5.01
N ARG A 79 4.01 13.69 -5.46
CA ARG A 79 2.66 13.78 -6.05
C ARG A 79 1.64 14.34 -5.06
N LEU A 80 1.68 13.89 -3.80
CA LEU A 80 0.80 14.42 -2.77
C LEU A 80 1.00 15.95 -2.59
N GLY A 81 2.26 16.40 -2.59
CA GLY A 81 2.58 17.82 -2.50
C GLY A 81 2.06 18.63 -3.69
N GLU A 82 2.20 18.10 -4.92
CA GLU A 82 1.64 18.71 -6.14
C GLU A 82 0.12 18.80 -6.07
N GLU A 83 -0.56 17.70 -5.73
CA GLU A 83 -2.03 17.66 -5.63
C GLU A 83 -2.61 18.58 -4.54
N LEU A 84 -1.84 18.86 -3.48
CA LEU A 84 -2.24 19.83 -2.45
C LEU A 84 -2.03 21.27 -2.89
N LYS A 85 -0.98 21.56 -3.67
CA LYS A 85 -0.75 22.90 -4.26
C LYS A 85 -1.85 23.26 -5.25
N ASP A 86 -2.26 22.32 -6.09
CA ASP A 86 -3.30 22.55 -7.11
C ASP A 86 -4.71 22.74 -6.51
N LYS A 87 -4.89 22.39 -5.23
CA LYS A 87 -6.15 22.56 -4.47
C LYS A 87 -6.15 23.80 -3.57
N SER A 88 -5.03 24.52 -3.48
CA SER A 88 -4.85 25.73 -2.67
C SER A 88 -5.02 26.98 -3.51
#